data_AF-A0A7K9BYV3-F1
#
_entry.id   AF-A0A7K9BYV3-F1
#
_cell.length_a   1.000
_cell.length_b   1.000
_cell.length_c   1.000
_cell.angle_alpha   90.00
_cell.angle_beta   90.00
_cell.angle_gamma   90.00
#
_symmetry.space_group_name_H-M   'P 1'
#
loop_
_entity.id
_entity.type
_entity.pdbx_description
1 polymer ?
#
loop_
_entity_poly.entity_id
_entity_poly.type
_entity_poly.pdbx_seq_one_letter_code
_entity_poly.pdbx_strand_id
1 'polypeptide(L)'
;LKKLLGAINWVRPYLGITNADLGPLFNLLKEDSSLTSCLLTTESWEALEKPEVAISQKKAYRCLEGHPIELFGFVTLCQACGLLRRWICTAPDPLVLL
;
A
#
# COMPACT_ATOMS: atom_id res chain seq x y z
N LEU A 1 -8.22 11.59 -0.18
CA LEU A 1 -8.29 10.62 0.95
C LEU A 1 -9.04 9.32 0.64
N LYS A 2 -10.30 9.33 0.14
CA LYS A 2 -11.07 8.08 -0.11
C LYS A 2 -10.35 7.02 -0.96
N LYS A 3 -9.71 7.43 -2.06
CA LYS A 3 -8.91 6.51 -2.91
C LYS A 3 -7.72 5.90 -2.15
N LEU A 4 -7.00 6.72 -1.37
CA LEU A 4 -5.87 6.28 -0.56
C LEU A 4 -6.32 5.27 0.51
N LEU A 5 -7.40 5.56 1.22
CA LEU A 5 -7.91 4.62 2.24
C LEU A 5 -8.47 3.34 1.61
N GLY A 6 -9.02 3.41 0.39
CA GLY A 6 -9.38 2.24 -0.40
C GLY A 6 -8.16 1.35 -0.70
N ALA A 7 -7.04 1.95 -1.10
CA ALA A 7 -5.80 1.22 -1.35
C ALA A 7 -5.22 0.62 -0.05
N ILE A 8 -5.19 1.39 1.05
CA ILE A 8 -4.73 0.90 2.36
C ILE A 8 -5.59 -0.27 2.85
N ASN A 9 -6.92 -0.16 2.73
CA ASN A 9 -7.84 -1.24 3.10
C ASN A 9 -7.62 -2.51 2.28
N TRP A 10 -7.24 -2.39 1.01
CA TRP A 10 -6.95 -3.54 0.15
C TRP A 10 -5.71 -4.31 0.59
N VAL A 11 -4.63 -3.61 0.97
CA VAL A 11 -3.37 -4.25 1.38
C VAL A 11 -3.35 -4.64 2.87
N ARG A 12 -4.28 -4.10 3.67
CA ARG A 12 -4.37 -4.29 5.12
C ARG A 12 -4.25 -5.74 5.62
N PRO A 13 -4.87 -6.77 5.00
CA PRO A 13 -4.74 -8.16 5.46
C PRO A 13 -3.29 -8.64 5.53
N TYR A 14 -2.42 -8.05 4.71
CA TYR A 14 -1.01 -8.43 4.61
C TYR A 14 -0.11 -7.61 5.53
N LEU A 15 -0.58 -6.48 6.07
CA LEU A 15 0.24 -5.54 6.83
C LEU A 15 0.12 -5.67 8.35
N GLY A 16 -0.88 -6.41 8.85
CA GLY A 16 -1.11 -6.53 10.29
C GLY A 16 -1.67 -5.26 10.95
N ILE A 17 -2.28 -4.37 10.15
CA ILE A 17 -2.82 -3.08 10.61
C ILE A 17 -4.26 -3.25 11.07
N THR A 18 -4.58 -2.71 12.24
CA THR A 18 -5.91 -2.80 12.85
C THR A 18 -6.83 -1.65 12.44
N ASN A 19 -8.13 -1.80 12.68
CA ASN A 19 -9.07 -0.68 12.50
C ASN A 19 -8.80 0.47 13.47
N ALA A 20 -8.25 0.17 14.66
CA ALA A 20 -7.90 1.19 15.63
C ALA A 20 -6.76 2.08 15.12
N ASP A 21 -5.78 1.48 14.43
CA ASP A 21 -4.66 2.22 13.83
C ASP A 21 -5.09 3.21 12.75
N LEU A 22 -6.15 2.89 12.01
CA LEU A 22 -6.71 3.73 10.95
C LEU A 22 -7.89 4.61 11.45
N GLY A 23 -8.24 4.52 12.73
CA GLY A 23 -9.36 5.22 13.35
C GLY A 23 -9.41 6.73 13.02
N PRO A 24 -8.30 7.47 13.18
CA PRO A 24 -8.25 8.90 12.85
C PRO A 24 -8.62 9.19 11.38
N LEU A 25 -8.18 8.34 10.45
CA LEU A 25 -8.48 8.50 9.01
C LEU A 25 -9.95 8.24 8.68
N PHE A 26 -10.58 7.29 9.38
CA PHE A 26 -12.02 7.05 9.24
C PHE A 26 -12.86 8.20 9.77
N ASN A 27 -12.43 8.81 10.88
CA ASN A 27 -13.12 9.98 11.43
C ASN A 27 -13.01 11.19 10.50
N LEU A 28 -11.82 11.42 9.92
CA LEU A 28 -11.61 12.51 8.96
C LEU A 28 -12.50 12.37 7.70
N LEU A 29 -12.78 11.13 7.26
CA LEU A 29 -13.71 10.86 6.17
C LEU A 29 -15.19 11.07 6.52
N LYS A 30 -15.56 10.99 7.80
CA LYS A 30 -16.93 11.25 8.27
C LYS A 30 -17.21 12.73 8.40
N GLU A 31 -16.21 13.50 8.83
CA GLU A 31 -16.33 14.94 9.10
C GLU A 31 -16.22 15.79 7.83
N ASP A 32 -15.39 15.40 6.86
CA ASP A 32 -15.21 16.16 5.61
C ASP A 32 -15.53 15.32 4.37
N SER A 33 -16.74 15.55 3.85
CA SER A 33 -17.25 14.90 2.63
C SER A 33 -16.65 15.50 1.35
N SER A 34 -16.17 16.75 1.43
CA SER A 34 -15.62 17.54 0.34
C SER A 34 -14.09 17.50 0.38
N LEU A 35 -13.54 16.45 -0.23
CA LEU A 35 -12.11 16.08 -0.26
C LEU A 35 -11.17 17.08 -0.98
N THR A 36 -11.52 18.36 -1.03
CA THR A 36 -10.77 19.42 -1.72
C THR A 36 -9.89 20.24 -0.78
N SER A 37 -10.08 20.15 0.54
CA SER A 37 -9.29 20.91 1.53
C SER A 37 -9.05 20.12 2.82
N CYS A 38 -8.62 18.86 2.73
CA CYS A 38 -8.29 18.08 3.93
C CYS A 38 -7.04 18.66 4.60
N LEU A 39 -7.23 19.51 5.60
CA LEU A 39 -6.22 19.82 6.60
C LEU A 39 -6.05 18.57 7.46
N LEU A 40 -5.11 17.70 7.10
CA LEU A 40 -4.81 16.49 7.85
C LEU A 40 -4.35 16.87 9.26
N THR A 41 -5.09 16.44 10.28
CA THR A 41 -4.68 16.59 11.67
C THR A 41 -3.41 15.78 11.94
N THR A 42 -2.64 16.14 12.98
CA THR A 42 -1.43 15.40 13.38
C THR A 42 -1.72 13.91 13.58
N GLU A 43 -2.85 13.59 14.22
CA GLU A 43 -3.32 12.22 14.46
C GLU A 43 -3.59 11.45 13.15
N SER A 44 -4.08 12.14 12.12
CA SER A 44 -4.31 11.54 10.80
C SER A 44 -3.00 11.27 10.06
N TRP A 45 -1.99 12.11 10.24
CA TRP A 45 -0.65 11.87 9.71
C TRP A 45 0.01 10.66 10.37
N GLU A 46 -0.04 10.56 11.70
CA GLU A 46 0.49 9.41 12.44
C GLU A 46 -0.22 8.10 12.03
N ALA A 47 -1.52 8.16 11.77
CA ALA A 47 -2.28 7.02 11.27
C ALA A 47 -1.89 6.59 9.84
N LEU A 48 -1.33 7.50 9.02
CA LEU A 48 -0.80 7.19 7.69
C LEU A 48 0.62 6.64 7.73
N GLU A 49 1.41 7.02 8.73
CA GLU A 49 2.78 6.54 8.89
C GLU A 49 2.81 5.03 9.16
N LYS A 50 1.85 4.50 9.94
CA LYS A 50 1.76 3.06 10.22
C LYS A 50 1.67 2.19 8.95
N PRO A 51 0.73 2.41 8.02
CA PRO A 51 0.71 1.68 6.76
C PRO A 51 1.96 1.91 5.91
N GLU A 52 2.51 3.11 5.87
CA GLU A 52 3.75 3.39 5.13
C GLU A 52 4.94 2.57 5.64
N VAL A 53 5.14 2.55 6.96
CA VAL A 53 6.18 1.75 7.62
C VAL A 53 5.94 0.26 7.39
N ALA A 54 4.72 -0.21 7.59
CA ALA A 54 4.38 -1.62 7.41
C ALA A 54 4.61 -2.09 5.96
N ILE A 55 4.25 -1.28 4.97
CA ILE A 55 4.51 -1.55 3.54
C ILE A 55 6.01 -1.60 3.28
N SER A 56 6.76 -0.61 3.79
CA SER A 56 8.21 -0.51 3.58
C SER A 56 8.99 -1.69 4.18
N GLN A 57 8.50 -2.24 5.30
CA GLN A 57 9.10 -3.40 5.97
C GLN A 57 8.68 -4.74 5.33
N LYS A 58 7.52 -4.80 4.68
CA LYS A 58 7.00 -6.00 4.02
C LYS A 58 7.57 -6.11 2.61
N LYS A 59 8.69 -6.83 2.47
CA LYS A 59 9.22 -7.28 1.18
C LYS A 59 8.82 -8.74 0.95
N ALA A 60 8.40 -9.12 -0.26
CA ALA A 60 8.25 -10.54 -0.58
C ALA A 60 9.59 -11.08 -1.11
N TYR A 61 10.09 -12.15 -0.48
CA TYR A 61 11.39 -12.75 -0.81
C TYR A 61 11.28 -14.08 -1.56
N ARG A 62 10.08 -14.47 -2.01
CA ARG A 62 9.89 -15.76 -2.67
C ARG A 62 10.30 -15.68 -4.14
N CYS A 63 11.59 -15.88 -4.40
CA CYS A 63 12.09 -16.21 -5.73
C CYS A 63 12.11 -17.73 -5.88
N LEU A 64 11.25 -18.27 -6.74
CA LEU A 64 11.35 -19.66 -7.19
C LEU A 64 12.51 -19.78 -8.20
N GLU A 65 13.32 -20.81 -8.12
CA GLU A 65 14.36 -21.02 -9.14
C GLU A 65 13.73 -21.41 -10.50
N GLY A 66 14.41 -21.06 -11.59
CA GLY A 66 14.04 -21.51 -12.94
C GLY A 66 12.84 -20.83 -13.63
N HIS A 67 12.30 -19.70 -13.12
CA HIS A 67 11.31 -18.91 -13.88
C HIS A 67 11.76 -17.46 -14.07
N PRO A 68 11.41 -16.82 -15.20
CA PRO A 68 11.84 -15.45 -15.49
C PRO A 68 11.22 -14.42 -14.55
N ILE A 69 11.99 -13.36 -14.30
CA ILE A 69 11.55 -12.15 -13.58
C ILE A 69 11.53 -11.02 -14.61
N GLU A 70 10.42 -10.29 -14.66
CA GLU A 70 10.27 -9.13 -15.54
C GLU A 70 10.43 -7.85 -14.71
N LEU A 71 11.28 -6.93 -15.16
CA LEU A 71 11.44 -5.60 -14.58
C LEU A 71 10.81 -4.56 -15.51
N PHE A 72 9.79 -3.87 -15.02
CA PHE A 72 9.19 -2.73 -15.71
C PHE A 72 9.66 -1.44 -15.06
N GLY A 73 10.54 -0.71 -15.76
CA GLY A 73 10.93 0.64 -15.38
C GLY A 73 9.90 1.66 -15.86
N PHE A 74 9.46 2.54 -14.98
CA PHE A 74 8.62 3.68 -15.34
C PHE A 74 9.08 4.92 -14.59
N VAL A 75 9.11 6.05 -15.28
CA VAL A 75 9.50 7.33 -14.69
C VAL A 75 8.24 8.02 -14.19
N THR A 76 8.21 8.36 -12.91
CA THR A 76 7.20 9.28 -12.36
C THR A 76 7.78 10.69 -12.31
N LEU A 77 6.92 11.70 -12.12
CA LEU A 77 7.31 13.12 -12.08
C LEU A 77 8.44 13.42 -11.09
N CYS A 78 8.54 12.65 -10.00
CA CYS A 78 9.50 12.93 -8.95
C CYS A 78 10.69 11.95 -8.96
N GLN A 79 10.51 10.71 -9.44
CA GLN A 79 11.52 9.63 -9.30
C GLN A 79 11.37 8.54 -10.38
N ALA A 80 12.48 7.89 -10.74
CA ALA A 80 12.44 6.64 -11.51
C ALA A 80 11.98 5.50 -10.59
N CYS A 81 10.94 4.78 -11.00
CA CYS A 81 10.36 3.66 -10.28
C CYS A 81 10.49 2.38 -11.11
N GLY A 82 10.53 1.24 -10.44
CA GLY A 82 10.55 -0.08 -11.09
C GLY A 82 9.52 -0.99 -10.45
N LEU A 83 8.82 -1.79 -11.27
CA LEU A 83 7.95 -2.87 -10.80
C LEU A 83 8.62 -4.20 -11.16
N LEU A 84 8.96 -4.99 -10.16
CA LEU A 84 9.40 -6.37 -10.34
C LEU A 84 8.16 -7.25 -10.35
N ARG A 85 7.89 -7.86 -11.51
CA ARG A 85 6.75 -8.76 -11.66
C ARG A 85 7.24 -10.17 -11.92
N ARG A 86 6.56 -11.11 -11.27
CA ARG A 86 6.63 -12.52 -11.62
C ARG A 86 5.23 -13.10 -11.65
N TRP A 87 4.85 -13.68 -12.78
CA TRP A 87 3.57 -14.37 -12.94
C TRP A 87 3.78 -15.88 -12.89
N ILE A 88 3.21 -16.56 -11.90
CA ILE A 88 3.26 -18.02 -11.78
C ILE A 88 1.83 -18.54 -11.87
N CYS A 89 1.44 -19.07 -13.03
CA CYS A 89 0.08 -19.55 -13.29
C CYS A 89 -0.37 -20.70 -12.37
N THR A 90 0.56 -21.36 -11.69
CA THR A 90 0.34 -22.54 -10.83
C THR A 90 0.51 -22.25 -9.34
N ALA A 91 0.86 -21.02 -8.95
CA ALA A 91 1.04 -20.70 -7.54
C ALA A 91 -0.33 -20.56 -6.84
N PRO A 92 -0.53 -21.17 -5.66
CA PRO A 92 -1.78 -21.07 -4.91
C PRO A 92 -2.02 -19.66 -4.33
N ASP A 93 -1.02 -18.78 -4.38
CA ASP A 93 -1.05 -17.45 -3.78
C ASP A 93 -0.90 -16.37 -4.88
N PRO A 94 -1.93 -15.54 -5.13
CA PRO A 94 -1.94 -14.56 -6.22
C PRO A 94 -1.07 -13.31 -5.93
N LEU A 95 -0.53 -13.16 -4.72
CA LEU A 95 0.27 -11.98 -4.34
C LEU A 95 1.72 -12.34 -4.04
N VAL A 96 2.49 -12.54 -5.11
CA VAL A 96 3.95 -12.44 -5.06
C VAL A 96 4.34 -11.04 -5.55
N LEU A 97 4.40 -10.08 -4.62
CA LEU A 97 4.87 -8.72 -4.89
C LEU A 97 6.35 -8.62 -4.51
N LEU A 98 7.24 -8.68 -5.51
CA LEU A 98 8.69 -8.45 -5.35
C LEU A 98 8.99 -6.95 -5.18
#